data_AF-A0A645CLB0-F1
#
_entry.id   AF-A0A645CLB0-F1
#
_cell.length_a   1.000
_cell.length_b   1.000
_cell.length_c   1.000
_cell.angle_alpha   90.00
_cell.angle_beta   90.00
_cell.angle_gamma   90.00
#
_symmetry.space_group_name_H-M   'P 1'
#
loop_
_entity.id
_entity.type
_entity.pdbx_description
1 polymer ?
#
loop_
_entity_poly.entity_id
_entity_poly.type
_entity_poly.pdbx_seq_one_letter_code
_entity_poly.pdbx_strand_id
1 'polypeptide(L)'
;MMKKIVLFVGMLISLVVGVMGLLMVLTVSVAQPGYKDTALVSASIGIPSLLLIVLFTFLFRKYKKDFPKTTAEIEYKERMKTARKEKQERQKDEKQRIKEEEKAAKVRALDESKNNLFNIPHIAGLPLAEGSLCNIHYGTDEFKIYGGGNNFHLQFEKVTDICIKTNEEIQKSYVSSVGGAVGGAVLFGPLGAMIGGRAKEKTAINKTNYLIVTYIKNDNIDYIGFEVKDQLKMAQEWVNRFDPSCAATGKDIAL
;
A
#
# COMPACT_ATOMS: atom_id res chain seq x y z
N MET A 1 22.16 -28.89 51.51
CA MET A 1 23.08 -27.80 51.11
C MET A 1 24.52 -28.27 50.93
N MET A 2 25.12 -28.95 51.91
CA MET A 2 26.53 -29.38 51.87
C MET A 2 26.93 -30.23 50.64
N LYS A 3 26.11 -31.20 50.21
CA LYS A 3 26.42 -32.05 49.04
C LYS A 3 26.51 -31.26 47.71
N LYS A 4 25.72 -30.19 47.55
CA LYS A 4 25.78 -29.29 46.38
C LYS A 4 27.11 -28.54 46.33
N ILE A 5 27.52 -28.01 47.49
CA ILE A 5 28.75 -27.23 47.64
C ILE A 5 29.97 -28.11 47.37
N VAL A 6 30.01 -29.32 47.94
CA VAL A 6 31.13 -30.26 47.72
C VAL A 6 31.27 -30.66 46.25
N LEU A 7 30.16 -30.96 45.55
CA LEU A 7 30.19 -31.28 44.12
C LEU A 7 30.58 -30.08 43.25
N PHE A 8 30.10 -28.87 43.59
CA PHE A 8 30.45 -27.64 42.86
C PHE A 8 31.93 -27.26 43.04
N VAL A 9 32.46 -27.38 44.26
CA VAL A 9 33.88 -27.13 44.57
C VAL A 9 34.77 -28.16 43.89
N GLY A 10 34.43 -29.45 43.96
CA GLY A 10 35.19 -30.51 43.26
C GLY A 10 35.22 -30.30 41.73
N MET A 11 34.12 -29.83 41.16
CA MET A 11 34.01 -29.48 39.74
C MET A 11 34.88 -28.25 39.39
N LEU A 12 34.89 -27.21 40.20
CA LEU A 12 35.77 -26.04 39.99
C LEU A 12 37.25 -26.43 40.05
N ILE A 13 37.63 -27.24 41.04
CA ILE A 13 39.02 -27.68 41.22
C ILE A 13 39.48 -28.50 40.02
N SER A 14 38.67 -29.45 39.52
CA SER A 14 39.09 -30.28 38.38
C SER A 14 39.24 -29.49 37.07
N LEU A 15 38.40 -28.46 36.86
CA LEU A 15 38.53 -27.56 35.71
C LEU A 15 39.84 -26.75 35.78
N VAL A 16 40.10 -26.11 36.93
CA VAL A 16 41.27 -25.24 37.11
C VAL A 16 42.56 -26.05 36.95
N VAL A 17 42.64 -27.23 37.58
CA VAL A 17 43.81 -28.11 37.47
C VAL A 17 43.99 -28.64 36.04
N GLY A 18 42.91 -29.05 35.37
CA GLY A 18 42.98 -29.53 33.99
C GLY A 18 43.41 -28.45 32.98
N VAL A 19 42.91 -27.22 33.13
CA VAL A 19 43.29 -26.09 32.27
C VAL A 19 44.73 -25.65 32.53
N MET A 20 45.17 -25.59 33.79
CA MET A 20 46.56 -25.26 34.13
C MET A 20 47.55 -26.31 33.61
N GLY A 21 47.22 -27.60 33.70
CA GLY A 21 48.04 -28.68 33.14
C GLY A 21 48.18 -28.61 31.62
N LEU A 22 47.08 -28.29 30.91
CA LEU A 22 47.12 -28.08 29.46
C LEU A 22 47.96 -26.85 29.07
N LEU A 23 47.82 -25.75 29.81
CA LEU A 23 48.63 -24.53 29.61
C LEU A 23 50.12 -24.79 29.83
N MET A 24 50.51 -25.56 30.87
CA MET A 24 51.91 -25.93 31.08
C MET A 24 52.46 -26.73 29.89
N VAL A 25 51.73 -27.74 29.40
CA VAL A 25 52.15 -28.53 28.24
C VAL A 25 52.32 -27.65 26.99
N LEU A 26 51.42 -26.68 26.77
CA LEU A 26 51.51 -25.73 25.66
C LEU A 26 52.74 -24.82 25.78
N THR A 27 53.00 -24.25 26.96
CA THR A 27 54.16 -23.38 27.17
C THR A 27 55.49 -24.11 26.97
N VAL A 28 55.61 -25.35 27.43
CA VAL A 28 56.82 -26.18 27.24
C VAL A 28 57.00 -26.54 25.76
N SER A 29 55.92 -26.86 25.06
CA SER A 29 55.95 -27.22 23.63
C SER A 29 56.39 -26.05 22.74
N VAL A 30 55.99 -24.82 23.08
CA VAL A 30 56.34 -23.61 22.32
C VAL A 30 57.76 -23.11 22.64
N ALA A 31 58.20 -23.21 23.90
CA ALA A 31 59.49 -22.67 24.34
C ALA A 31 60.71 -23.54 23.97
N GLN A 32 60.53 -24.83 23.69
CA GLN A 32 61.62 -25.79 23.44
C GLN A 32 61.31 -26.73 22.24
N PRO A 33 61.23 -26.21 21.01
CA PRO A 33 60.98 -27.05 19.83
C PRO A 33 62.19 -27.97 19.57
N GLY A 34 62.01 -29.29 19.77
CA GLY A 34 63.04 -30.31 19.50
C GLY A 34 63.56 -31.09 20.70
N TYR A 35 63.03 -30.87 21.91
CA TYR A 35 63.39 -31.67 23.09
C TYR A 35 62.89 -33.12 22.92
N LYS A 36 63.80 -34.10 22.90
CA LYS A 36 63.49 -35.52 22.63
C LYS A 36 62.54 -36.16 23.64
N ASP A 37 62.39 -35.57 24.84
CA ASP A 37 61.43 -36.03 25.86
C ASP A 37 60.13 -35.19 25.91
N THR A 38 59.86 -34.32 24.91
CA THR A 38 58.54 -33.66 24.79
C THR A 38 57.39 -34.67 24.75
N ALA A 39 57.62 -35.84 24.15
CA ALA A 39 56.71 -36.98 24.18
C ALA A 39 56.48 -37.52 25.61
N LEU A 40 57.50 -37.52 26.48
CA LEU A 40 57.40 -37.97 27.86
C LEU A 40 56.62 -36.97 28.75
N VAL A 41 56.86 -35.67 28.53
CA VAL A 41 56.16 -34.59 29.26
C VAL A 41 54.68 -34.49 28.86
N SER A 42 54.39 -34.62 27.57
CA SER A 42 52.99 -34.65 27.07
C SER A 42 52.25 -35.91 27.53
N ALA A 43 52.93 -37.07 27.61
CA ALA A 43 52.33 -38.29 28.14
C ALA A 43 52.04 -38.22 29.65
N SER A 44 52.95 -37.63 30.42
CA SER A 44 52.83 -37.57 31.89
C SER A 44 51.87 -36.48 32.39
N ILE A 45 51.76 -35.34 31.71
CA ILE A 45 50.94 -34.20 32.16
C ILE A 45 49.71 -33.97 31.27
N GLY A 46 49.83 -34.21 29.96
CA GLY A 46 48.75 -33.98 29.00
C GLY A 46 47.62 -35.00 29.12
N ILE A 47 47.95 -36.29 29.22
CA ILE A 47 46.95 -37.37 29.31
C ILE A 47 46.10 -37.24 30.60
N PRO A 48 46.67 -37.01 31.80
CA PRO A 48 45.87 -36.77 33.01
C PRO A 48 45.01 -35.51 32.95
N SER A 49 45.50 -34.43 32.32
CA SER A 49 44.75 -33.18 32.17
C SER A 49 43.50 -33.36 31.31
N LEU A 50 43.62 -34.10 30.20
CA LEU A 50 42.48 -34.48 29.37
C LEU A 50 41.48 -35.36 30.12
N LEU A 51 41.95 -36.33 30.91
CA LEU A 51 41.10 -37.17 31.75
C LEU A 51 40.34 -36.34 32.81
N LEU A 52 40.98 -35.32 33.40
CA LEU A 52 40.32 -34.41 34.33
C LEU A 52 39.26 -33.52 33.67
N ILE A 53 39.46 -33.09 32.42
CA ILE A 53 38.45 -32.36 31.64
C ILE A 53 37.26 -33.29 31.30
N VAL A 54 37.53 -34.54 30.91
CA VAL A 54 36.48 -35.53 30.67
C VAL A 54 35.69 -35.78 31.96
N LEU A 55 36.37 -35.96 33.10
CA LEU A 55 35.75 -36.11 34.41
C LEU A 55 34.92 -34.87 34.79
N PHE A 56 35.42 -33.66 34.52
CA PHE A 56 34.67 -32.41 34.72
C PHE A 56 33.37 -32.42 33.91
N THR A 57 33.42 -32.76 32.62
CA THR A 57 32.20 -32.81 31.79
C THR A 57 31.19 -33.85 32.30
N PHE A 58 31.69 -34.98 32.80
CA PHE A 58 30.87 -36.03 33.41
C PHE A 58 30.22 -35.56 34.73
N LEU A 59 31.01 -34.96 35.62
CA LEU A 59 30.53 -34.40 36.90
C LEU A 59 29.56 -33.24 36.67
N PHE A 60 29.80 -32.38 35.68
CA PHE A 60 28.88 -31.30 35.31
C PHE A 60 27.54 -31.84 34.81
N ARG A 61 27.56 -32.89 33.98
CA ARG A 61 26.34 -33.59 33.55
C ARG A 61 25.59 -34.21 34.73
N LYS A 62 26.32 -34.85 35.67
CA LYS A 62 25.75 -35.45 36.87
C LYS A 62 25.18 -34.39 37.83
N TYR A 63 25.90 -33.30 38.07
CA TYR A 63 25.47 -32.16 38.88
C TYR A 63 24.17 -31.54 38.33
N LYS A 64 24.06 -31.37 37.01
CA LYS A 64 22.85 -30.86 36.35
C LYS A 64 21.66 -31.82 36.48
N LYS A 65 21.91 -33.14 36.55
CA LYS A 65 20.88 -34.18 36.72
C LYS A 65 20.38 -34.26 38.17
N ASP A 66 21.30 -34.22 39.13
CA ASP A 66 21.01 -34.40 40.56
C ASP A 66 20.46 -33.12 41.21
N PHE A 67 20.72 -31.96 40.61
CA PHE A 67 20.21 -30.67 41.07
C PHE A 67 19.42 -29.96 39.97
N PRO A 68 18.21 -30.44 39.66
CA PRO A 68 17.31 -29.74 38.76
C PRO A 68 16.96 -28.36 39.34
N LYS A 69 16.63 -27.41 38.46
CA LYS A 69 16.17 -26.07 38.86
C LYS A 69 14.99 -26.20 39.82
N THR A 70 14.95 -25.34 40.83
CA THR A 70 13.86 -25.32 41.81
C THR A 70 12.53 -25.05 41.10
N THR A 71 11.42 -25.66 41.54
CA THR A 71 10.08 -25.49 40.94
C THR A 71 9.70 -24.02 40.75
N ALA A 72 10.00 -23.17 41.74
CA ALA A 72 9.79 -21.72 41.66
C ALA A 72 10.57 -21.02 40.52
N GLU A 73 11.79 -21.48 40.20
CA GLU A 73 12.59 -20.93 39.09
C GLU A 73 12.07 -21.37 37.72
N ILE A 74 11.47 -22.56 37.65
CA ILE A 74 10.84 -23.09 36.44
C ILE A 74 9.57 -22.29 36.14
N GLU A 75 8.69 -22.15 37.13
CA GLU A 75 7.47 -21.36 37.02
C GLU A 75 7.76 -19.90 36.67
N TYR A 76 8.77 -19.28 37.31
CA TYR A 76 9.19 -17.92 36.97
C TYR A 76 9.64 -17.80 35.51
N LYS A 77 10.43 -18.76 35.01
CA LYS A 77 10.88 -18.76 33.61
C LYS A 77 9.73 -19.00 32.63
N GLU A 78 8.76 -19.82 32.99
CA GLU A 78 7.57 -20.06 32.16
C GLU A 78 6.67 -18.83 32.11
N ARG A 79 6.37 -18.20 33.25
CA ARG A 79 5.62 -16.94 33.30
C ARG A 79 6.30 -15.85 32.47
N MET A 80 7.62 -15.72 32.58
CA MET A 80 8.38 -14.76 31.78
C MET A 80 8.34 -15.07 30.28
N LYS A 81 8.33 -16.36 29.90
CA LYS A 81 8.18 -16.76 28.49
C LYS A 81 6.77 -16.47 27.97
N THR A 82 5.74 -16.77 28.74
CA THR A 82 4.34 -16.51 28.38
C THR A 82 4.08 -15.02 28.27
N ALA A 83 4.50 -14.22 29.25
CA ALA A 83 4.39 -12.76 29.21
C ALA A 83 5.11 -12.13 28.01
N ARG A 84 6.27 -12.68 27.61
CA ARG A 84 6.99 -12.25 26.39
C ARG A 84 6.22 -12.61 25.13
N LYS A 85 5.65 -13.82 25.04
CA LYS A 85 4.84 -14.25 23.89
C LYS A 85 3.59 -13.38 23.75
N GLU A 86 2.85 -13.18 24.83
CA GLU A 86 1.66 -12.31 24.83
C GLU A 86 2.00 -10.87 24.45
N LYS A 87 3.12 -10.32 24.95
CA LYS A 87 3.54 -8.96 24.57
C LYS A 87 3.88 -8.89 23.08
N GLN A 88 4.53 -9.92 22.53
CA GLN A 88 4.83 -9.99 21.10
C GLN A 88 3.57 -10.15 20.25
N GLU A 89 2.59 -10.92 20.71
CA GLU A 89 1.30 -11.13 20.04
C GLU A 89 0.47 -9.84 20.05
N ARG A 90 0.32 -9.20 21.21
CA ARG A 90 -0.32 -7.87 21.33
C ARG A 90 0.32 -6.84 20.39
N GLN A 91 1.65 -6.80 20.33
CA GLN A 91 2.37 -5.89 19.42
C GLN A 91 2.18 -6.23 17.94
N LYS A 92 2.01 -7.52 17.58
CA LYS A 92 1.71 -7.93 16.21
C LYS A 92 0.29 -7.57 15.82
N ASP A 93 -0.68 -7.84 16.70
CA ASP A 93 -2.09 -7.54 16.48
C ASP A 93 -2.31 -6.03 16.37
N GLU A 94 -1.69 -5.23 17.25
CA GLU A 94 -1.76 -3.77 17.19
C GLU A 94 -1.17 -3.22 15.89
N LYS A 95 0.00 -3.71 15.47
CA LYS A 95 0.59 -3.33 14.17
C LYS A 95 -0.28 -3.74 12.99
N GLN A 96 -0.95 -4.89 13.09
CA GLN A 96 -1.85 -5.36 12.05
C GLN A 96 -3.08 -4.46 11.95
N ARG A 97 -3.70 -4.12 13.08
CA ARG A 97 -4.85 -3.20 13.13
C ARG A 97 -4.51 -1.82 12.59
N ILE A 98 -3.39 -1.23 13.01
CA ILE A 98 -2.92 0.06 12.49
C ILE A 98 -2.73 -0.01 10.97
N LYS A 99 -2.11 -1.09 10.47
CA LYS A 99 -1.90 -1.28 9.03
C LYS A 99 -3.22 -1.44 8.25
N GLU A 100 -4.23 -2.08 8.84
CA GLU A 100 -5.56 -2.23 8.25
C GLU A 100 -6.32 -0.90 8.24
N GLU A 101 -6.28 -0.15 9.34
CA GLU A 101 -6.85 1.20 9.45
C GLU A 101 -6.21 2.18 8.46
N GLU A 102 -4.88 2.19 8.34
CA GLU A 102 -4.16 3.01 7.34
C GLU A 102 -4.55 2.64 5.90
N LYS A 103 -4.70 1.34 5.60
CA LYS A 103 -5.16 0.89 4.29
C LYS A 103 -6.59 1.35 4.03
N ALA A 104 -7.49 1.21 5.00
CA ALA A 104 -8.87 1.66 4.86
C ALA A 104 -8.96 3.17 4.67
N ALA A 105 -8.18 3.96 5.41
CA ALA A 105 -8.11 5.41 5.25
C ALA A 105 -7.59 5.82 3.87
N LYS A 106 -6.55 5.14 3.35
CA LYS A 106 -6.04 5.38 1.99
C LYS A 106 -7.06 5.05 0.90
N VAL A 107 -7.81 3.96 1.06
CA VAL A 107 -8.88 3.60 0.12
C VAL A 107 -9.97 4.68 0.12
N ARG A 108 -10.41 5.15 1.30
CA ARG A 108 -11.40 6.23 1.41
C ARG A 108 -10.93 7.53 0.75
N ALA A 109 -9.70 7.95 1.02
CA ALA A 109 -9.13 9.16 0.41
C ALA A 109 -8.98 9.04 -1.12
N LEU A 110 -8.64 7.84 -1.61
CA LEU A 110 -8.59 7.58 -3.05
C LEU A 110 -9.99 7.62 -3.67
N ASP A 111 -11.00 7.05 -3.03
CA ASP A 111 -12.37 7.09 -3.53
C ASP A 111 -12.94 8.51 -3.55
N GLU A 112 -12.63 9.34 -2.56
CA GLU A 112 -12.94 10.78 -2.59
C GLU A 112 -12.21 11.50 -3.73
N SER A 113 -10.93 11.17 -3.97
CA SER A 113 -10.19 11.77 -5.09
C SER A 113 -10.78 11.41 -6.46
N LYS A 114 -11.26 10.17 -6.64
CA LYS A 114 -11.89 9.70 -7.89
C LYS A 114 -13.13 10.49 -8.27
N ASN A 115 -13.84 11.05 -7.29
CA ASN A 115 -15.05 11.83 -7.52
C ASN A 115 -14.77 13.29 -7.86
N ASN A 116 -13.50 13.71 -8.01
CA ASN A 116 -13.17 15.11 -8.28
C ASN A 116 -12.27 15.26 -9.51
N LEU A 117 -12.69 16.09 -10.46
CA LEU A 117 -11.83 16.64 -11.50
C LEU A 117 -11.42 18.06 -11.11
N PHE A 118 -10.15 18.40 -11.25
CA PHE A 118 -9.60 19.68 -10.80
C PHE A 118 -8.95 20.43 -11.95
N ASN A 119 -9.12 21.76 -11.98
CA ASN A 119 -8.51 22.65 -12.96
C ASN A 119 -8.78 22.22 -14.42
N ILE A 120 -10.01 21.76 -14.69
CA ILE A 120 -10.43 21.37 -16.03
C ILE A 120 -10.94 22.59 -16.80
N PRO A 121 -10.38 22.93 -17.99
CA PRO A 121 -10.87 24.04 -18.79
C PRO A 121 -12.31 23.82 -19.27
N HIS A 122 -13.20 24.76 -18.96
CA HIS A 122 -14.55 24.86 -19.52
C HIS A 122 -14.49 25.25 -21.00
N ILE A 123 -15.27 24.58 -21.85
CA ILE A 123 -15.37 24.90 -23.27
C ILE A 123 -16.69 25.59 -23.60
N ALA A 124 -17.82 24.99 -23.20
CA ALA A 124 -19.15 25.54 -23.48
C ALA A 124 -20.20 24.99 -22.51
N GLY A 125 -21.38 25.62 -22.48
CA GLY A 125 -22.57 25.15 -21.75
C GLY A 125 -22.85 25.84 -20.43
N LEU A 126 -21.85 26.50 -19.84
CA LEU A 126 -22.01 27.33 -18.64
C LEU A 126 -21.85 28.82 -18.99
N PRO A 127 -22.43 29.73 -18.20
CA PRO A 127 -22.20 31.17 -18.32
C PRO A 127 -20.80 31.56 -17.80
N LEU A 128 -19.77 30.91 -18.33
CA LEU A 128 -18.37 31.11 -18.03
C LEU A 128 -17.62 31.37 -19.34
N ALA A 129 -16.55 32.17 -19.26
CA ALA A 129 -15.66 32.33 -20.40
C ALA A 129 -15.05 30.97 -20.79
N GLU A 130 -14.85 30.77 -22.09
CA GLU A 130 -14.12 29.61 -22.57
C GLU A 130 -12.69 29.60 -22.01
N GLY A 131 -12.20 28.41 -21.64
CA GLY A 131 -10.90 28.20 -21.02
C GLY A 131 -10.87 28.45 -19.51
N SER A 132 -11.98 28.89 -18.91
CA SER A 132 -12.07 29.07 -17.45
C SER A 132 -11.81 27.74 -16.73
N LEU A 133 -10.92 27.75 -15.73
CA LEU A 133 -10.62 26.55 -14.94
C LEU A 133 -11.79 26.22 -14.01
N CYS A 134 -12.25 24.98 -14.10
CA CYS A 134 -13.34 24.45 -13.29
C CYS A 134 -12.89 23.25 -12.46
N ASN A 135 -13.43 23.15 -11.24
CA ASN A 135 -13.40 21.94 -10.45
C ASN A 135 -14.77 21.28 -10.52
N ILE A 136 -14.84 19.98 -10.77
CA ILE A 136 -16.07 19.23 -10.92
C ILE A 136 -16.07 18.13 -9.88
N HIS A 137 -17.15 18.03 -9.11
CA HIS A 137 -17.39 16.95 -8.16
C HIS A 137 -18.54 16.07 -8.65
N TYR A 138 -18.27 14.78 -8.82
CA TYR A 138 -19.26 13.73 -9.07
C TYR A 138 -19.88 13.35 -7.71
N GLY A 139 -21.05 13.92 -7.42
CA GLY A 139 -21.81 13.61 -6.21
C GLY A 139 -22.62 12.33 -6.34
N THR A 140 -23.52 12.11 -5.38
CA THR A 140 -24.44 10.96 -5.41
C THR A 140 -25.54 11.15 -6.46
N ASP A 141 -26.12 12.35 -6.54
CA ASP A 141 -27.31 12.63 -7.37
C ASP A 141 -27.10 13.82 -8.34
N GLU A 142 -25.96 14.50 -8.25
CA GLU A 142 -25.67 15.69 -9.06
C GLU A 142 -24.18 15.88 -9.33
N PHE A 143 -23.88 16.61 -10.41
CA PHE A 143 -22.59 17.26 -10.61
C PHE A 143 -22.57 18.62 -9.92
N LYS A 144 -21.52 18.89 -9.14
CA LYS A 144 -21.22 20.23 -8.63
C LYS A 144 -20.01 20.77 -9.36
N ILE A 145 -20.19 21.89 -10.05
CA ILE A 145 -19.15 22.51 -10.88
C ILE A 145 -18.83 23.89 -10.29
N TYR A 146 -17.54 24.12 -10.02
CA TYR A 146 -17.02 25.33 -9.42
C TYR A 146 -16.08 26.00 -10.42
N GLY A 147 -16.38 27.23 -10.86
CA GLY A 147 -15.56 27.92 -11.86
C GLY A 147 -15.92 29.39 -11.98
N GLY A 148 -14.91 30.25 -12.19
CA GLY A 148 -15.12 31.70 -12.36
C GLY A 148 -15.82 32.40 -11.20
N GLY A 149 -15.69 31.87 -9.96
CA GLY A 149 -16.39 32.37 -8.77
C GLY A 149 -17.86 31.94 -8.64
N ASN A 150 -18.36 31.14 -9.58
CA ASN A 150 -19.73 30.63 -9.59
C ASN A 150 -19.79 29.14 -9.21
N ASN A 151 -20.96 28.73 -8.73
CA ASN A 151 -21.28 27.34 -8.39
C ASN A 151 -22.48 26.88 -9.25
N PHE A 152 -22.29 25.82 -10.01
CA PHE A 152 -23.33 25.22 -10.85
C PHE A 152 -23.65 23.81 -10.36
N HIS A 153 -24.94 23.49 -10.36
CA HIS A 153 -25.45 22.20 -9.91
C HIS A 153 -26.25 21.58 -11.04
N LEU A 154 -25.89 20.36 -11.45
CA LEU A 154 -26.58 19.61 -12.50
C LEU A 154 -27.03 18.25 -11.95
N GLN A 155 -28.33 18.13 -11.71
CA GLN A 155 -28.95 16.90 -11.24
C GLN A 155 -28.84 15.79 -12.31
N PHE A 156 -28.47 14.58 -11.89
CA PHE A 156 -28.35 13.42 -12.77
C PHE A 156 -29.67 13.04 -13.44
N GLU A 157 -30.81 13.32 -12.80
CA GLU A 157 -32.15 13.14 -13.39
C GLU A 157 -32.34 13.92 -14.70
N LYS A 158 -31.60 15.02 -14.90
CA LYS A 158 -31.64 15.81 -16.12
C LYS A 158 -30.59 15.41 -17.13
N VAL A 159 -29.58 14.64 -16.74
CA VAL A 159 -28.47 14.23 -17.60
C VAL A 159 -28.94 13.05 -18.45
N THR A 160 -28.90 13.17 -19.77
CA THR A 160 -29.30 12.08 -20.67
C THR A 160 -28.12 11.24 -21.13
N ASP A 161 -26.91 11.81 -21.18
CA ASP A 161 -25.70 11.12 -21.61
C ASP A 161 -24.44 11.80 -21.07
N ILE A 162 -23.40 11.01 -20.83
CA ILE A 162 -22.05 11.47 -20.49
C ILE A 162 -21.07 10.71 -21.36
N CYS A 163 -20.29 11.42 -22.18
CA CYS A 163 -19.30 10.77 -23.03
C CYS A 163 -17.98 11.54 -23.08
N ILE A 164 -16.93 10.83 -23.48
CA ILE A 164 -15.64 11.43 -23.84
C ILE A 164 -15.46 11.30 -25.35
N LYS A 165 -15.18 12.42 -26.01
CA LYS A 165 -14.92 12.47 -27.45
C LYS A 165 -13.67 13.28 -27.73
N THR A 166 -12.92 12.85 -28.74
CA THR A 166 -11.79 13.62 -29.27
C THR A 166 -12.27 14.73 -30.19
N ASN A 167 -11.42 15.73 -30.41
CA ASN A 167 -11.63 16.74 -31.45
C ASN A 167 -11.95 16.13 -32.82
N GLU A 168 -11.24 15.07 -33.23
CA GLU A 168 -11.49 14.37 -34.49
C GLU A 168 -12.87 13.69 -34.55
N GLU A 169 -13.29 13.05 -33.46
CA GLU A 169 -14.61 12.40 -33.40
C GLU A 169 -15.74 13.43 -33.44
N ILE A 170 -15.60 14.54 -32.73
CA ILE A 170 -16.58 15.64 -32.74
C ILE A 170 -16.70 16.23 -34.15
N GLN A 171 -15.57 16.44 -34.84
CA GLN A 171 -15.56 16.92 -36.21
C GLN A 171 -16.23 15.94 -37.17
N LYS A 172 -15.89 14.64 -37.09
CA LYS A 172 -16.52 13.60 -37.92
C LYS A 172 -18.03 13.55 -37.71
N SER A 173 -18.49 13.58 -36.45
CA SER A 173 -19.91 13.63 -36.12
C SER A 173 -20.61 14.88 -36.67
N TYR A 174 -19.93 16.03 -36.70
CA TYR A 174 -20.44 17.27 -37.26
C TYR A 174 -20.58 17.21 -38.79
N VAL A 175 -19.52 16.80 -39.51
CA VAL A 175 -19.53 16.76 -40.98
C VAL A 175 -20.42 15.65 -41.56
N SER A 176 -20.68 14.58 -40.80
CA SER A 176 -21.61 13.52 -41.19
C SER A 176 -23.08 13.82 -40.88
N SER A 177 -23.39 14.79 -40.01
CA SER A 177 -24.76 15.13 -39.60
C SER A 177 -25.45 16.20 -40.44
N VAL A 178 -24.74 16.84 -41.38
CA VAL A 178 -25.34 17.82 -42.32
C VAL A 178 -26.30 17.16 -43.32
N GLY A 179 -26.36 15.81 -43.37
CA GLY A 179 -27.10 15.05 -44.40
C GLY A 179 -28.27 14.16 -43.93
N GLY A 180 -28.71 14.20 -42.66
CA GLY A 180 -29.96 13.52 -42.23
C GLY A 180 -29.79 12.40 -41.21
N ALA A 181 -29.53 12.76 -39.94
CA ALA A 181 -29.61 11.83 -38.82
C ALA A 181 -30.83 12.17 -37.94
N VAL A 182 -31.89 11.38 -38.10
CA VAL A 182 -33.02 11.29 -37.17
C VAL A 182 -32.66 10.20 -36.15
N GLY A 183 -32.60 10.56 -34.87
CA GLY A 183 -32.42 9.63 -33.75
C GLY A 183 -30.97 9.41 -33.31
N GLY A 184 -30.56 10.08 -32.23
CA GLY A 184 -29.45 9.65 -31.35
C GLY A 184 -28.02 10.03 -31.74
N ALA A 185 -27.73 10.45 -32.98
CA ALA A 185 -26.40 10.93 -33.36
C ALA A 185 -26.30 12.45 -33.14
N VAL A 186 -25.81 12.85 -31.96
CA VAL A 186 -25.76 14.24 -31.49
C VAL A 186 -25.00 15.17 -32.45
N LEU A 187 -25.73 16.13 -33.01
CA LEU A 187 -25.19 17.39 -33.52
C LEU A 187 -24.87 18.25 -32.29
N PHE A 188 -23.59 18.33 -31.88
CA PHE A 188 -23.13 19.04 -30.68
C PHE A 188 -23.35 20.58 -30.68
N GLY A 189 -24.25 21.11 -31.51
CA GLY A 189 -24.65 22.52 -31.53
C GLY A 189 -23.46 23.49 -31.51
N PRO A 190 -23.50 24.53 -30.65
CA PRO A 190 -22.39 25.48 -30.47
C PRO A 190 -21.05 24.82 -30.09
N LEU A 191 -21.07 23.76 -29.27
CA LEU A 191 -19.86 23.02 -28.88
C LEU A 191 -19.18 22.37 -30.10
N GLY A 192 -19.98 21.76 -30.98
CA GLY A 192 -19.52 21.19 -32.25
C GLY A 192 -18.95 22.26 -33.18
N ALA A 193 -19.59 23.43 -33.27
CA ALA A 193 -19.12 24.55 -34.08
C ALA A 193 -17.79 25.13 -33.57
N MET A 194 -17.63 25.27 -32.25
CA MET A 194 -16.40 25.79 -31.64
C MET A 194 -15.21 24.84 -31.85
N ILE A 195 -15.42 23.54 -31.60
CA ILE A 195 -14.36 22.53 -31.75
C ILE A 195 -14.07 22.26 -33.25
N GLY A 196 -15.11 22.26 -34.09
CA GLY A 196 -15.01 22.13 -35.53
C GLY A 196 -14.31 23.31 -36.20
N GLY A 197 -14.51 24.54 -35.72
CA GLY A 197 -13.80 25.72 -36.21
C GLY A 197 -12.29 25.67 -35.90
N ARG A 198 -11.93 25.18 -34.71
CA ARG A 198 -10.53 25.02 -34.26
C ARG A 198 -9.75 23.92 -34.99
N ALA A 199 -10.45 23.00 -35.65
CA ALA A 199 -9.86 21.93 -36.44
C ALA A 199 -8.79 22.44 -37.42
N LYS A 200 -9.01 23.64 -37.95
CA LYS A 200 -8.18 24.23 -39.00
C LYS A 200 -6.86 24.80 -38.48
N GLU A 201 -6.71 25.01 -37.17
CA GLU A 201 -5.56 25.72 -36.58
C GLU A 201 -4.46 24.81 -35.99
N LYS A 202 -4.72 23.54 -35.68
CA LYS A 202 -3.71 22.66 -35.05
C LYS A 202 -3.05 21.71 -36.05
N THR A 203 -1.86 22.08 -36.53
CA THR A 203 -0.89 21.24 -37.27
C THR A 203 -0.13 20.23 -36.39
N ALA A 204 -0.47 20.11 -35.10
CA ALA A 204 0.19 19.19 -34.17
C ALA A 204 -0.78 18.08 -33.72
N ILE A 205 -0.26 16.84 -33.72
CA ILE A 205 -0.90 15.53 -33.50
C ILE A 205 -1.43 15.33 -32.05
N ASN A 206 -1.88 16.38 -31.39
CA ASN A 206 -2.37 16.30 -30.02
C ASN A 206 -3.89 16.06 -30.00
N LYS A 207 -4.27 14.78 -29.94
CA LYS A 207 -5.65 14.35 -29.69
C LYS A 207 -6.12 14.96 -28.37
N THR A 208 -7.00 15.94 -28.45
CA THR A 208 -7.58 16.62 -27.29
C THR A 208 -8.90 15.92 -26.97
N ASN A 209 -9.06 15.45 -25.74
CA ASN A 209 -10.28 14.78 -25.28
C ASN A 209 -11.21 15.79 -24.61
N TYR A 210 -12.50 15.64 -24.83
CA TYR A 210 -13.53 16.47 -24.22
C TYR A 210 -14.51 15.58 -23.46
N LEU A 211 -14.75 15.91 -22.20
CA LEU A 211 -15.87 15.38 -21.43
C LEU A 211 -17.10 16.20 -21.77
N ILE A 212 -18.14 15.53 -22.28
CA ILE A 212 -19.38 16.14 -22.71
C ILE A 212 -20.51 15.55 -21.87
N VAL A 213 -21.25 16.44 -21.20
CA VAL A 213 -22.45 16.09 -20.43
C VAL A 213 -23.65 16.65 -21.18
N THR A 214 -24.53 15.77 -21.63
CA THR A 214 -25.79 16.12 -22.30
C THR A 214 -26.92 16.12 -21.30
N TYR A 215 -27.76 17.15 -21.28
CA TYR A 215 -28.83 17.28 -20.30
C TYR A 215 -30.07 18.00 -20.85
N ILE A 216 -31.20 17.81 -20.19
CA ILE A 216 -32.47 18.47 -20.51
C ILE A 216 -32.58 19.78 -19.73
N LYS A 217 -32.85 20.85 -20.44
CA LYS A 217 -33.09 22.20 -19.92
C LYS A 217 -34.32 22.78 -20.60
N ASN A 218 -35.39 22.99 -19.84
CA ASN A 218 -36.66 23.51 -20.35
C ASN A 218 -37.14 22.72 -21.60
N ASP A 219 -37.20 21.40 -21.46
CA ASP A 219 -37.60 20.45 -22.53
C ASP A 219 -36.74 20.44 -23.79
N ASN A 220 -35.59 21.13 -23.78
CA ASN A 220 -34.61 21.12 -24.86
C ASN A 220 -33.32 20.43 -24.42
N ILE A 221 -32.63 19.80 -25.37
CA ILE A 221 -31.32 19.18 -25.13
C ILE A 221 -30.25 20.27 -25.16
N ASP A 222 -29.44 20.34 -24.10
CA ASP A 222 -28.31 21.25 -23.94
C ASP A 222 -27.05 20.46 -23.51
N TYR A 223 -25.88 21.08 -23.60
CA TYR A 223 -24.58 20.40 -23.40
C TYR A 223 -23.64 21.23 -22.54
N ILE A 224 -22.87 20.56 -21.68
CA ILE A 224 -21.70 21.15 -21.02
C ILE A 224 -20.46 20.41 -21.48
N GLY A 225 -19.44 21.15 -21.93
CA GLY A 225 -18.20 20.60 -22.46
C GLY A 225 -16.99 21.08 -21.67
N PHE A 226 -16.08 20.13 -21.41
CA PHE A 226 -14.82 20.35 -20.69
C PHE A 226 -13.66 19.69 -21.42
N GLU A 227 -12.50 20.33 -21.47
CA GLU A 227 -11.28 19.75 -22.06
C GLU A 227 -10.51 18.91 -21.04
N VAL A 228 -10.39 17.60 -21.25
CA VAL A 228 -9.72 16.67 -20.33
C VAL A 228 -8.37 16.25 -20.89
N LYS A 229 -7.29 16.64 -20.19
CA LYS A 229 -5.91 16.24 -20.52
C LYS A 229 -5.42 15.14 -19.59
N ASP A 230 -5.03 15.53 -18.37
CA ASP A 230 -4.28 14.65 -17.46
C ASP A 230 -5.19 13.71 -16.66
N GLN A 231 -6.48 14.07 -16.50
CA GLN A 231 -7.45 13.33 -15.70
C GLN A 231 -8.38 12.42 -16.52
N LEU A 232 -7.93 11.98 -17.72
CA LEU A 232 -8.73 11.18 -18.63
C LEU A 232 -9.25 9.87 -18.00
N LYS A 233 -8.43 9.18 -17.20
CA LYS A 233 -8.83 7.94 -16.53
C LYS A 233 -10.03 8.15 -15.59
N MET A 234 -10.01 9.24 -14.83
CA MET A 234 -11.08 9.57 -13.88
C MET A 234 -12.37 9.95 -14.62
N ALA A 235 -12.25 10.76 -15.67
CA ALA A 235 -13.39 11.08 -16.52
C ALA A 235 -13.99 9.81 -17.17
N GLN A 236 -13.16 8.84 -17.58
CA GLN A 236 -13.65 7.58 -18.13
C GLN A 236 -14.36 6.73 -17.08
N GLU A 237 -13.87 6.71 -15.83
CA GLU A 237 -14.58 6.07 -14.73
C GLU A 237 -15.96 6.70 -14.50
N TRP A 238 -16.09 8.02 -14.66
CA TRP A 238 -17.39 8.70 -14.53
C TRP A 238 -18.36 8.30 -15.63
N VAL A 239 -17.89 8.22 -16.88
CA VAL A 239 -18.68 7.71 -18.02
C VAL A 239 -19.15 6.28 -17.74
N ASN A 240 -18.26 5.41 -17.27
CA ASN A 240 -18.59 4.00 -17.00
C ASN A 240 -19.52 3.83 -15.80
N ARG A 241 -19.47 4.75 -14.83
CA ARG A 241 -20.31 4.73 -13.63
C ARG A 241 -21.71 5.28 -13.91
N PHE A 242 -21.83 6.22 -14.82
CA PHE A 242 -23.10 6.82 -15.18
C PHE A 242 -23.97 5.78 -15.88
N ASP A 243 -25.05 5.37 -15.23
CA ASP A 243 -26.06 4.51 -15.82
C ASP A 243 -27.21 5.38 -16.36
N PRO A 244 -27.45 5.40 -17.68
CA PRO A 244 -28.57 6.13 -18.28
C PRO A 244 -29.93 5.62 -17.78
N SER A 245 -30.01 4.43 -17.17
CA SER A 245 -31.26 3.91 -16.58
C SER A 245 -31.75 4.74 -15.40
N CYS A 246 -30.87 5.48 -14.71
CA CYS A 246 -31.25 6.48 -13.71
C CYS A 246 -31.77 7.80 -14.33
N ALA A 247 -31.62 7.99 -15.64
CA ALA A 247 -31.96 9.23 -16.36
C ALA A 247 -33.33 9.22 -17.05
N ALA A 248 -34.18 8.23 -16.80
CA ALA A 248 -35.54 8.22 -17.32
C ALA A 248 -36.49 7.46 -16.39
N THR A 249 -36.84 8.08 -15.26
CA THR A 249 -38.14 7.81 -14.62
C THR A 249 -38.99 9.09 -14.62
N GLY A 250 -39.05 9.74 -15.79
CA GLY A 250 -40.05 10.76 -16.10
C GLY A 250 -41.26 10.09 -16.76
N LYS A 251 -42.15 9.56 -15.91
CA LYS A 251 -43.55 9.14 -16.13
C LYS A 251 -44.06 9.02 -17.56
N ASP A 252 -44.62 7.84 -17.86
CA ASP A 252 -45.77 7.68 -18.73
C ASP A 252 -46.80 8.79 -18.43
N ILE A 253 -47.01 9.70 -19.39
CA ILE A 253 -48.21 10.53 -19.43
C ILE A 253 -49.12 9.86 -20.45
N ALA A 254 -50.12 9.15 -19.92
CA ALA A 254 -51.30 8.77 -20.69
C ALA A 254 -51.93 10.03 -21.28
N LEU A 255 -52.32 9.94 -22.56
CA LEU A 255 -53.06 10.95 -23.33
C LEU A 255 -54.26 11.51 -22.57
#